data_AF-A0A0B6AN39-F1
#
_entry.id   AF-A0A0B6AN39-F1
#
_cell.length_a   1.000
_cell.length_b   1.000
_cell.length_c   1.000
_cell.angle_alpha   90.00
_cell.angle_beta   90.00
_cell.angle_gamma   90.00
#
_symmetry.space_group_name_H-M   'P 1'
#
loop_
_entity.id
_entity.type
_entity.pdbx_description
1 polymer ?
#
loop_
_entity_poly.entity_id
_entity_poly.type
_entity_poly.pdbx_seq_one_letter_code
_entity_poly.pdbx_strand_id
1 'polypeptide(L)'
;MKKHVKRKVVRILVSLLVVLIIVGSYQTHKPLPKGVSYESKPHKVEDVFLLSDLTYQDQQTSVSEQHIFQAVTNAIDDAKAFIIMDMFLFNGYYNQGETFPHLSDTLASKLIEKKRKHPTIEIVFITDQINTTYGSHDSKWLDSLRLNGIKVVQTNLSKLRDSIPLYSSVWRTFVQWFGEKGNGWITNPFGTNAPKATVRAYLKLLNVKANHRKVVATDQSVIISSANPHDASFYNSNMAFEVKGNIIGDVVKSEQAVSDFSYGGKLPRYKKKEKEKGDLYVQLLTEGKIYKHVLHDLRHAKKGDDVWLGMFYLGDRDVIKALLKASKQGANVRLILDPNENAFGRKKFGLPNRPVAAELVKKSKGDIKVRWYHTGKEQYHPKTLFIRNKKNATIIAGAANFTKRNLADLNLETDIKVSGPSNKKVMTELNAYFDRLWTNKDYTYTLPYKKYENKMTRLETLIYRIQNALSLTTY
;
A
#
# COMPACT_ATOMS: atom_id res chain seq x y z
N MET A 1 42.50 40.60 -3.23
CA MET A 1 41.39 40.10 -4.08
C MET A 1 40.98 38.64 -3.84
N LYS A 2 41.86 37.63 -3.99
CA LYS A 2 41.50 36.19 -3.86
C LYS A 2 40.81 35.79 -2.54
N LYS A 3 41.24 36.35 -1.40
CA LYS A 3 40.64 36.07 -0.06
C LYS A 3 39.21 36.59 0.09
N HIS A 4 38.88 37.72 -0.54
CA HIS A 4 37.53 38.31 -0.53
C HIS A 4 36.57 37.54 -1.45
N VAL A 5 37.04 37.11 -2.62
CA VAL A 5 36.29 36.23 -3.52
C VAL A 5 35.99 34.89 -2.83
N LYS A 6 36.98 34.28 -2.16
CA LYS A 6 36.77 33.03 -1.38
C LYS A 6 35.74 33.21 -0.26
N ARG A 7 35.75 34.34 0.46
CA ARG A 7 34.74 34.65 1.50
C ARG A 7 33.33 34.86 0.91
N LYS A 8 33.19 35.53 -0.24
CA LYS A 8 31.90 35.70 -0.92
C LYS A 8 31.32 34.36 -1.39
N VAL A 9 32.13 33.52 -2.03
CA VAL A 9 31.71 32.18 -2.48
C VAL A 9 31.26 31.31 -1.30
N VAL A 10 32.03 31.28 -0.20
CA VAL A 10 31.63 30.55 1.01
C VAL A 10 30.31 31.06 1.57
N ARG A 11 30.09 32.38 1.63
CA ARG A 11 28.81 32.95 2.08
C ARG A 11 27.63 32.53 1.20
N ILE A 12 27.83 32.49 -0.12
CA ILE A 12 26.80 32.03 -1.08
C ILE A 12 26.48 30.55 -0.84
N LEU A 13 27.50 29.69 -0.73
CA LEU A 13 27.30 28.25 -0.48
C LEU A 13 26.61 27.98 0.85
N VAL A 14 26.99 28.71 1.91
CA VAL A 14 26.33 28.61 3.23
C VAL A 14 24.88 29.08 3.14
N SER A 15 24.61 30.20 2.47
CA SER A 15 23.24 30.70 2.30
C SER A 15 22.37 29.70 1.54
N LEU A 16 22.92 29.09 0.48
CA LEU A 16 22.24 28.04 -0.28
C LEU A 16 21.96 26.81 0.59
N LEU A 17 22.93 26.36 1.38
CA LEU A 17 22.75 25.24 2.30
C LEU A 17 21.63 25.53 3.32
N VAL A 18 21.58 26.75 3.86
CA VAL A 18 20.51 27.18 4.78
C VAL A 18 19.15 27.12 4.09
N VAL A 19 19.03 27.61 2.84
CA VAL A 19 17.79 27.51 2.06
C VAL A 19 17.37 26.05 1.86
N LEU A 20 18.29 25.16 1.49
CA LEU A 20 17.98 23.75 1.31
C LEU A 20 17.52 23.08 2.62
N ILE A 21 18.13 23.44 3.76
CA ILE A 21 17.71 22.96 5.08
C ILE A 21 16.30 23.45 5.41
N ILE A 22 16.00 24.73 5.20
CA ILE A 22 14.67 25.31 5.46
C ILE A 22 13.61 24.62 4.59
N VAL A 23 13.86 24.51 3.27
CA VAL A 23 12.95 23.86 2.33
C VAL A 23 12.76 22.38 2.68
N GLY A 24 13.85 21.65 2.95
CA GLY A 24 13.79 20.24 3.34
C GLY A 24 13.02 20.02 4.64
N SER A 25 13.27 20.85 5.65
CA SER A 25 12.55 20.79 6.93
C SER A 25 11.06 21.08 6.76
N TYR A 26 10.72 22.16 6.06
CA TYR A 26 9.33 22.51 5.80
C TYR A 26 8.60 21.41 5.01
N GLN A 27 9.17 20.93 3.90
CA GLN A 27 8.48 19.98 3.02
C GLN A 27 8.27 18.60 3.66
N THR A 28 9.11 18.24 4.64
CA THR A 28 8.99 16.98 5.38
C THR A 28 8.03 17.08 6.58
N HIS A 29 7.80 18.27 7.13
CA HIS A 29 6.95 18.47 8.33
C HIS A 29 5.67 19.27 8.08
N LYS A 30 5.47 19.82 6.88
CA LYS A 30 4.30 20.65 6.55
C LYS A 30 2.99 19.97 6.97
N PRO A 31 1.97 20.77 7.34
CA PRO A 31 0.68 20.23 7.70
C PRO A 31 0.11 19.39 6.56
N LEU A 32 -0.52 18.27 6.91
CA LEU A 32 -1.22 17.45 5.95
C LEU A 32 -2.51 18.16 5.52
N PRO A 33 -3.00 17.91 4.30
CA PRO A 33 -4.32 18.34 3.89
C PRO A 33 -5.40 17.87 4.87
N LYS A 34 -6.41 18.71 5.10
CA LYS A 34 -7.54 18.37 5.99
C LYS A 34 -8.20 17.07 5.53
N GLY A 35 -8.36 16.12 6.44
CA GLY A 35 -8.97 14.81 6.17
C GLY A 35 -7.99 13.70 5.78
N VAL A 36 -6.69 14.00 5.62
CA VAL A 36 -5.61 13.00 5.57
C VAL A 36 -5.19 12.61 6.99
N SER A 37 -4.72 11.38 7.20
CA SER A 37 -4.48 10.79 8.53
C SER A 37 -5.77 10.69 9.35
N TYR A 38 -6.77 10.05 8.75
CA TYR A 38 -8.13 9.91 9.26
C TYR A 38 -8.32 8.60 10.04
N GLU A 39 -9.14 8.70 11.10
CA GLU A 39 -9.60 7.57 11.92
C GLU A 39 -11.12 7.72 12.04
N SER A 40 -11.87 6.75 11.51
CA SER A 40 -13.31 6.73 11.72
C SER A 40 -13.64 6.28 13.15
N LYS A 41 -14.86 6.61 13.59
CA LYS A 41 -15.43 5.93 14.74
C LYS A 41 -15.65 4.44 14.41
N PRO A 42 -15.72 3.54 15.41
CA PRO A 42 -16.15 2.17 15.21
C PRO A 42 -17.61 2.11 14.74
N HIS A 43 -17.88 1.25 13.74
CA HIS A 43 -19.21 0.94 13.25
C HIS A 43 -19.53 -0.53 13.52
N LYS A 44 -20.73 -0.83 14.02
CA LYS A 44 -21.17 -2.22 14.16
C LYS A 44 -21.60 -2.78 12.81
N VAL A 45 -21.13 -3.99 12.51
CA VAL A 45 -21.52 -4.74 11.31
C VAL A 45 -21.83 -6.18 11.67
N GLU A 46 -22.76 -6.78 10.91
CA GLU A 46 -23.13 -8.19 11.05
C GLU A 46 -22.03 -9.08 10.47
N ASP A 47 -21.57 -8.75 9.26
CA ASP A 47 -20.60 -9.53 8.52
C ASP A 47 -19.49 -8.66 7.93
N VAL A 48 -18.32 -9.29 7.80
CA VAL A 48 -17.16 -8.82 7.04
C VAL A 48 -16.71 -10.00 6.19
N PHE A 49 -16.51 -9.77 4.89
CA PHE A 49 -16.13 -10.83 3.96
C PHE A 49 -14.63 -10.74 3.69
N LEU A 50 -13.90 -11.82 4.02
CA LEU A 50 -12.51 -11.99 3.64
C LEU A 50 -12.43 -12.38 2.17
N LEU A 51 -11.62 -11.66 1.41
CA LEU A 51 -11.29 -11.94 0.03
C LEU A 51 -9.78 -12.16 -0.06
N SER A 52 -9.32 -13.26 -0.63
CA SER A 52 -7.90 -13.56 -0.78
C SER A 52 -7.61 -14.03 -2.19
N ASP A 53 -6.56 -13.47 -2.79
CA ASP A 53 -5.95 -14.05 -3.98
C ASP A 53 -4.70 -14.80 -3.52
N LEU A 54 -4.49 -16.01 -4.05
CA LEU A 54 -3.36 -16.84 -3.66
C LEU A 54 -2.79 -17.54 -4.88
N THR A 55 -1.49 -17.35 -5.11
CA THR A 55 -0.76 -18.07 -6.15
C THR A 55 0.34 -18.89 -5.50
N TYR A 56 0.42 -20.16 -5.84
CA TYR A 56 1.38 -21.10 -5.28
C TYR A 56 1.82 -22.12 -6.33
N GLN A 57 2.92 -22.81 -6.03
CA GLN A 57 3.47 -23.84 -6.89
C GLN A 57 2.89 -25.21 -6.48
N ASP A 58 2.32 -25.92 -7.44
CA ASP A 58 1.88 -27.30 -7.32
C ASP A 58 2.68 -28.19 -8.28
N GLN A 59 3.57 -29.01 -7.73
CA GLN A 59 4.51 -29.87 -8.47
C GLN A 59 5.34 -29.11 -9.53
N GLN A 60 4.85 -29.05 -10.77
CA GLN A 60 5.46 -28.37 -11.93
C GLN A 60 4.61 -27.21 -12.46
N THR A 61 3.42 -26.97 -11.91
CA THR A 61 2.45 -25.97 -12.39
C THR A 61 2.18 -24.91 -11.33
N SER A 62 1.93 -23.67 -11.76
CA SER A 62 1.49 -22.61 -10.86
C SER A 62 -0.04 -22.61 -10.81
N VAL A 63 -0.60 -22.68 -9.60
CA VAL A 63 -2.05 -22.58 -9.35
C VAL A 63 -2.34 -21.17 -8.83
N SER A 64 -3.43 -20.55 -9.29
CA SER A 64 -3.84 -19.21 -8.87
C SER A 64 -5.33 -19.18 -8.52
N GLU A 65 -5.63 -18.85 -7.26
CA GLU A 65 -6.94 -18.55 -6.71
C GLU A 65 -7.17 -17.03 -6.81
N GLN A 66 -8.25 -16.59 -7.47
CA GLN A 66 -8.53 -15.17 -7.76
C GLN A 66 -9.96 -14.81 -7.37
N HIS A 67 -10.12 -14.00 -6.33
CA HIS A 67 -11.41 -13.64 -5.74
C HIS A 67 -11.62 -12.13 -5.61
N ILE A 68 -10.56 -11.33 -5.47
CA ILE A 68 -10.69 -9.90 -5.17
C ILE A 68 -11.34 -9.13 -6.34
N PHE A 69 -10.83 -9.28 -7.56
CA PHE A 69 -11.39 -8.55 -8.71
C PHE A 69 -12.74 -9.10 -9.18
N GLN A 70 -13.07 -10.35 -8.84
CA GLN A 70 -14.43 -10.85 -8.99
C GLN A 70 -15.39 -10.10 -8.05
N ALA A 71 -15.03 -9.93 -6.77
CA ALA A 71 -15.82 -9.17 -5.82
C ALA A 71 -15.94 -7.69 -6.22
N VAL A 72 -14.86 -7.08 -6.74
CA VAL A 72 -14.92 -5.71 -7.29
C VAL A 72 -15.89 -5.61 -8.46
N THR A 73 -15.88 -6.59 -9.37
CA THR A 73 -16.81 -6.64 -10.51
C THR A 73 -18.26 -6.76 -10.03
N ASN A 74 -18.52 -7.62 -9.05
CA ASN A 74 -19.84 -7.76 -8.44
C ASN A 74 -20.29 -6.47 -7.75
N ALA A 75 -19.40 -5.79 -7.02
CA ALA A 75 -19.71 -4.52 -6.38
C ALA A 75 -20.05 -3.42 -7.40
N ILE A 76 -19.37 -3.38 -8.56
CA ILE A 76 -19.71 -2.48 -9.67
C ILE A 76 -21.11 -2.79 -10.22
N ASP A 77 -21.44 -4.07 -10.41
CA ASP A 77 -22.75 -4.49 -10.89
C ASP A 77 -23.87 -4.10 -9.92
N ASP A 78 -23.66 -4.34 -8.63
CA ASP A 78 -24.64 -4.07 -7.57
C ASP A 78 -24.84 -2.58 -7.26
N ALA A 79 -23.87 -1.72 -7.60
CA ALA A 79 -23.93 -0.29 -7.34
C ALA A 79 -25.14 0.36 -8.02
N LYS A 80 -25.87 1.22 -7.30
CA LYS A 80 -27.11 1.86 -7.79
C LYS A 80 -26.97 3.36 -7.92
N ALA A 81 -26.20 4.00 -7.05
CA ALA A 81 -26.08 5.45 -7.01
C ALA A 81 -24.68 5.93 -7.35
N PHE A 82 -23.64 5.31 -6.78
CA PHE A 82 -22.27 5.72 -7.04
C PHE A 82 -21.25 4.60 -6.96
N ILE A 83 -20.12 4.84 -7.63
CA ILE A 83 -18.89 4.08 -7.52
C ILE A 83 -17.73 5.08 -7.36
N ILE A 84 -17.01 4.98 -6.25
CA ILE A 84 -15.76 5.70 -6.02
C ILE A 84 -14.66 4.65 -5.92
N MET A 85 -13.65 4.77 -6.77
CA MET A 85 -12.53 3.84 -6.83
C MET A 85 -11.23 4.61 -6.72
N ASP A 86 -10.40 4.32 -5.72
CA ASP A 86 -9.04 4.85 -5.61
C ASP A 86 -8.03 3.73 -5.80
N MET A 87 -7.24 3.80 -6.87
CA MET A 87 -6.30 2.75 -7.25
C MET A 87 -4.92 3.33 -7.51
N PHE A 88 -3.95 2.90 -6.71
CA PHE A 88 -2.54 3.24 -6.88
C PHE A 88 -2.03 2.92 -8.29
N LEU A 89 -2.16 1.66 -8.73
CA LEU A 89 -1.61 1.19 -10.00
C LEU A 89 -2.71 0.58 -10.87
N PHE A 90 -2.94 1.17 -12.03
CA PHE A 90 -3.99 0.83 -12.99
C PHE A 90 -3.46 0.98 -14.42
N ASN A 91 -2.86 -0.09 -14.94
CA ASN A 91 -2.34 -0.17 -16.30
C ASN A 91 -2.02 -1.64 -16.66
N GLY A 92 -1.69 -1.88 -17.91
CA GLY A 92 -1.28 -3.17 -18.47
C GLY A 92 0.16 -3.16 -18.95
N TYR A 93 1.05 -2.49 -18.22
CA TYR A 93 2.46 -2.43 -18.57
C TYR A 93 3.25 -3.61 -17.99
N TYR A 94 4.12 -4.22 -18.81
CA TYR A 94 4.97 -5.36 -18.50
C TYR A 94 6.16 -5.46 -19.49
N ASN A 95 7.13 -6.35 -19.21
CA ASN A 95 8.30 -6.49 -20.08
C ASN A 95 8.03 -7.41 -21.29
N GLN A 96 8.80 -7.22 -22.35
CA GLN A 96 8.74 -8.04 -23.56
C GLN A 96 8.97 -9.53 -23.23
N GLY A 97 8.15 -10.40 -23.80
CA GLY A 97 8.18 -11.84 -23.54
C GLY A 97 7.37 -12.30 -22.33
N GLU A 98 6.76 -11.37 -21.58
CA GLU A 98 5.78 -11.67 -20.55
C GLU A 98 4.35 -11.55 -21.10
N THR A 99 3.43 -12.35 -20.58
CA THR A 99 2.00 -12.29 -20.90
C THR A 99 1.22 -12.41 -19.61
N PHE A 100 0.21 -11.55 -19.46
CA PHE A 100 -0.67 -11.52 -18.29
C PHE A 100 -2.12 -11.33 -18.74
N PRO A 101 -3.09 -11.75 -17.93
CA PRO A 101 -4.49 -11.36 -18.15
C PRO A 101 -4.66 -9.84 -18.18
N HIS A 102 -5.54 -9.36 -19.07
CA HIS A 102 -5.82 -7.95 -19.30
C HIS A 102 -6.74 -7.34 -18.22
N LEU A 103 -6.29 -7.38 -16.97
CA LEU A 103 -7.06 -6.96 -15.81
C LEU A 103 -7.44 -5.47 -15.88
N SER A 104 -6.50 -4.62 -16.28
CA SER A 104 -6.70 -3.19 -16.42
C SER A 104 -7.74 -2.85 -17.50
N ASP A 105 -7.68 -3.51 -18.67
CA ASP A 105 -8.67 -3.34 -19.74
C ASP A 105 -10.05 -3.88 -19.32
N THR A 106 -10.09 -5.01 -18.61
CA THR A 106 -11.34 -5.62 -18.10
C THR A 106 -12.04 -4.69 -17.12
N LEU A 107 -11.31 -4.15 -16.14
CA LEU A 107 -11.87 -3.22 -15.16
C LEU A 107 -12.34 -1.91 -15.80
N ALA A 108 -11.56 -1.34 -16.73
CA ALA A 108 -11.96 -0.14 -17.47
C ALA A 108 -13.27 -0.37 -18.22
N SER A 109 -13.36 -1.49 -18.95
CA SER A 109 -14.54 -1.86 -19.74
C SER A 109 -15.76 -2.04 -18.84
N LYS A 110 -15.60 -2.67 -17.68
CA LYS A 110 -16.69 -2.87 -16.72
C LYS A 110 -17.27 -1.56 -16.19
N LEU A 111 -16.42 -0.60 -15.83
CA LEU A 111 -16.86 0.72 -15.37
C LEU A 111 -17.57 1.50 -16.49
N ILE A 112 -17.04 1.44 -17.71
CA ILE A 112 -17.63 2.08 -18.89
C ILE A 112 -19.00 1.47 -19.21
N GLU A 113 -19.12 0.14 -19.19
CA GLU A 113 -20.38 -0.56 -19.40
C GLU A 113 -21.42 -0.15 -18.36
N LYS A 114 -21.04 -0.09 -17.08
CA LYS A 114 -21.91 0.37 -15.99
C LYS A 114 -22.40 1.79 -16.24
N LYS A 115 -21.51 2.71 -16.65
CA LYS A 115 -21.86 4.10 -16.96
C LYS A 115 -22.81 4.22 -18.16
N ARG A 116 -22.62 3.39 -19.18
CA ARG A 116 -23.50 3.36 -20.36
C ARG A 116 -24.90 2.82 -20.03
N LYS A 117 -24.98 1.74 -19.25
CA LYS A 117 -26.26 1.14 -18.81
C LYS A 117 -27.02 2.01 -17.82
N HIS A 118 -26.30 2.78 -17.00
CA HIS A 118 -26.89 3.69 -16.01
C HIS A 118 -26.28 5.09 -16.13
N PRO A 119 -26.70 5.92 -17.12
CA PRO A 119 -26.10 7.22 -17.37
C PRO A 119 -26.07 8.18 -16.17
N THR A 120 -27.02 8.02 -15.24
CA THR A 120 -27.13 8.84 -14.02
C THR A 120 -26.23 8.39 -12.87
N ILE A 121 -25.63 7.19 -12.94
CA ILE A 121 -24.73 6.72 -11.87
C ILE A 121 -23.48 7.61 -11.83
N GLU A 122 -23.07 8.01 -10.63
CA GLU A 122 -21.86 8.79 -10.43
C GLU A 122 -20.66 7.84 -10.31
N ILE A 123 -19.71 7.90 -11.24
CA ILE A 123 -18.47 7.11 -11.18
C ILE A 123 -17.28 8.06 -11.07
N VAL A 124 -16.49 7.90 -10.01
CA VAL A 124 -15.25 8.64 -9.78
C VAL A 124 -14.09 7.68 -9.63
N PHE A 125 -13.06 7.86 -10.45
CA PHE A 125 -11.82 7.10 -10.41
C PHE A 125 -10.67 8.01 -9.97
N ILE A 126 -10.17 7.77 -8.76
CA ILE A 126 -9.00 8.43 -8.17
C ILE A 126 -7.78 7.55 -8.41
N THR A 127 -6.64 8.16 -8.74
CA THR A 127 -5.42 7.41 -9.05
C THR A 127 -4.16 8.20 -8.73
N ASP A 128 -3.07 7.47 -8.50
CA ASP A 128 -1.73 8.04 -8.44
C ASP A 128 -1.22 8.48 -9.83
N GLN A 129 -0.28 9.43 -9.84
CA GLN A 129 0.38 9.93 -11.05
C GLN A 129 1.29 8.88 -11.72
N ILE A 130 1.62 7.80 -11.03
CA ILE A 130 2.37 6.65 -11.55
C ILE A 130 1.80 6.09 -12.86
N ASN A 131 0.47 6.12 -13.06
CA ASN A 131 -0.21 5.60 -14.25
C ASN A 131 -0.01 6.46 -15.52
N THR A 132 0.63 7.62 -15.37
CA THR A 132 1.10 8.50 -16.47
C THR A 132 2.62 8.66 -16.44
N THR A 133 3.30 7.83 -15.64
CA THR A 133 4.70 8.01 -15.25
C THR A 133 4.96 9.46 -14.88
N TYR A 134 4.21 9.96 -13.89
CA TYR A 134 4.26 11.31 -13.34
C TYR A 134 4.00 12.45 -14.32
N GLY A 135 3.22 12.20 -15.38
CA GLY A 135 2.82 13.17 -16.39
C GLY A 135 3.72 13.21 -17.62
N SER A 136 4.59 12.22 -17.81
CA SER A 136 5.43 12.10 -19.01
C SER A 136 4.68 11.60 -20.24
N HIS A 137 3.55 10.91 -20.07
CA HIS A 137 2.72 10.39 -21.15
C HIS A 137 1.25 10.29 -20.71
N ASP A 138 0.36 10.18 -21.69
CA ASP A 138 -1.06 9.94 -21.45
C ASP A 138 -1.33 8.46 -21.12
N SER A 139 -2.50 8.15 -20.58
CA SER A 139 -2.85 6.80 -20.13
C SER A 139 -4.11 6.32 -20.84
N LYS A 140 -3.98 5.33 -21.72
CA LYS A 140 -5.11 4.81 -22.52
C LYS A 140 -6.32 4.44 -21.66
N TRP A 141 -6.10 3.91 -20.45
CA TRP A 141 -7.17 3.53 -19.53
C TRP A 141 -7.82 4.74 -18.87
N LEU A 142 -7.03 5.72 -18.39
CA LEU A 142 -7.60 6.91 -17.78
C LEU A 142 -8.37 7.75 -18.80
N ASP A 143 -7.85 7.83 -20.03
CA ASP A 143 -8.49 8.59 -21.11
C ASP A 143 -9.77 7.89 -21.59
N SER A 144 -9.80 6.56 -21.68
CA SER A 144 -11.02 5.82 -22.03
C SER A 144 -12.13 6.02 -20.98
N LEU A 145 -11.80 6.07 -19.68
CA LEU A 145 -12.75 6.41 -18.63
C LEU A 145 -13.31 7.84 -18.82
N ARG A 146 -12.43 8.84 -19.02
CA ARG A 146 -12.85 10.24 -19.23
C ARG A 146 -13.76 10.40 -20.44
N LEU A 147 -13.39 9.79 -21.57
CA LEU A 147 -14.16 9.85 -22.82
C LEU A 147 -15.56 9.23 -22.68
N ASN A 148 -15.77 8.34 -21.72
CA ASN A 148 -17.07 7.72 -21.44
C ASN A 148 -17.80 8.36 -20.24
N GLY A 149 -17.45 9.61 -19.88
CA GLY A 149 -18.16 10.39 -18.86
C GLY A 149 -17.88 9.95 -17.43
N ILE A 150 -16.80 9.20 -17.19
CA ILE A 150 -16.33 8.84 -15.85
C ILE A 150 -15.35 9.90 -15.38
N LYS A 151 -15.54 10.38 -14.15
CA LYS A 151 -14.71 11.43 -13.57
C LYS A 151 -13.38 10.84 -13.10
N VAL A 152 -12.27 11.28 -13.67
CA VAL A 152 -10.93 10.82 -13.28
C VAL A 152 -10.18 11.92 -12.51
N VAL A 153 -9.75 11.61 -11.30
CA VAL A 153 -8.97 12.50 -10.43
C VAL A 153 -7.56 11.93 -10.25
N GLN A 154 -6.54 12.68 -10.68
CA GLN A 154 -5.15 12.31 -10.40
C GLN A 154 -4.69 12.99 -9.12
N THR A 155 -4.20 12.20 -8.17
CA THR A 155 -3.83 12.72 -6.84
C THR A 155 -2.68 13.72 -6.92
N ASN A 156 -2.86 14.88 -6.28
CA ASN A 156 -1.84 15.91 -6.22
C ASN A 156 -0.80 15.61 -5.12
N LEU A 157 0.17 14.76 -5.45
CA LEU A 157 1.23 14.33 -4.53
C LEU A 157 2.07 15.49 -3.98
N SER A 158 2.11 16.66 -4.63
CA SER A 158 2.86 17.81 -4.10
C SER A 158 2.32 18.32 -2.77
N LYS A 159 1.05 18.04 -2.45
CA LYS A 159 0.41 18.44 -1.19
C LYS A 159 0.82 17.58 0.00
N LEU A 160 1.27 16.34 -0.22
CA LEU A 160 1.77 15.44 0.82
C LEU A 160 3.17 15.83 1.29
N ARG A 161 3.63 15.30 2.42
CA ARG A 161 5.01 15.47 2.91
C ARG A 161 6.02 14.78 1.99
N ASP A 162 7.25 15.27 1.99
CA ASP A 162 8.34 14.67 1.23
C ASP A 162 9.09 13.61 2.06
N SER A 163 9.41 12.47 1.43
CA SER A 163 10.00 11.31 2.10
C SER A 163 11.52 11.39 2.27
N ILE A 164 12.21 12.13 1.41
CA ILE A 164 13.68 12.16 1.32
C ILE A 164 14.17 13.61 1.41
N PRO A 165 14.44 14.16 2.62
CA PRO A 165 14.73 15.59 2.80
C PRO A 165 15.89 16.11 1.93
N LEU A 166 16.98 15.34 1.83
CA LEU A 166 18.18 15.72 1.08
C LEU A 166 17.88 15.86 -0.42
N TYR A 167 17.17 14.90 -1.00
CA TYR A 167 16.81 14.93 -2.41
C TYR A 167 15.70 15.96 -2.68
N SER A 168 14.64 15.92 -1.87
CA SER A 168 13.46 16.76 -2.06
C SER A 168 13.78 18.23 -1.89
N SER A 169 14.68 18.64 -1.00
CA SER A 169 15.09 20.05 -0.89
C SER A 169 15.69 20.59 -2.19
N VAL A 170 16.56 19.83 -2.86
CA VAL A 170 17.15 20.20 -4.16
C VAL A 170 16.07 20.20 -5.25
N TRP A 171 15.26 19.14 -5.32
CA TRP A 171 14.16 19.03 -6.29
C TRP A 171 13.18 20.21 -6.18
N ARG A 172 12.75 20.56 -4.97
CA ARG A 172 11.80 21.64 -4.68
C ARG A 172 12.36 23.02 -5.00
N THR A 173 13.66 23.21 -4.76
CA THR A 173 14.30 24.51 -4.98
C THR A 173 14.57 24.74 -6.46
N PHE A 174 15.05 23.73 -7.19
CA PHE A 174 15.61 23.92 -8.52
C PHE A 174 14.85 23.20 -9.65
N VAL A 175 14.41 21.96 -9.44
CA VAL A 175 14.07 21.07 -10.56
C VAL A 175 12.58 21.03 -10.87
N GLN A 176 11.71 21.14 -9.86
CA GLN A 176 10.26 20.95 -10.04
C GLN A 176 9.61 21.96 -11.00
N TRP A 177 10.24 23.12 -11.22
CA TRP A 177 9.70 24.21 -12.03
C TRP A 177 9.71 23.94 -13.54
N PHE A 178 10.42 22.89 -13.98
CA PHE A 178 10.55 22.53 -15.40
C PHE A 178 9.45 21.57 -15.90
N GLY A 179 8.56 21.09 -15.02
CA GLY A 179 7.47 20.16 -15.36
C GLY A 179 7.93 18.79 -15.89
N GLU A 180 6.99 17.89 -16.18
CA GLU A 180 7.33 16.50 -16.58
C GLU A 180 6.94 16.13 -18.02
N LYS A 181 6.11 16.94 -18.68
CA LYS A 181 5.60 16.71 -20.04
C LYS A 181 6.71 16.80 -21.10
N GLY A 182 6.47 16.19 -22.25
CA GLY A 182 7.33 16.23 -23.44
C GLY A 182 7.69 14.83 -23.95
N ASN A 183 8.46 14.76 -25.03
CA ASN A 183 8.87 13.50 -25.63
C ASN A 183 9.86 12.75 -24.72
N GLY A 184 9.45 11.60 -24.19
CA GLY A 184 10.31 10.72 -23.41
C GLY A 184 11.22 9.88 -24.30
N TRP A 185 12.43 9.58 -23.81
CA TRP A 185 13.37 8.68 -24.46
C TRP A 185 13.98 7.63 -23.52
N ILE A 186 13.68 7.71 -22.22
CA ILE A 186 14.17 6.75 -21.23
C ILE A 186 13.19 5.58 -21.15
N THR A 187 13.72 4.37 -21.05
CA THR A 187 12.93 3.15 -20.79
C THR A 187 12.00 3.36 -19.61
N ASN A 188 10.75 2.97 -19.74
CA ASN A 188 9.80 3.08 -18.64
C ASN A 188 10.10 2.01 -17.57
N PRO A 189 10.05 2.33 -16.26
CA PRO A 189 10.34 1.34 -15.22
C PRO A 189 9.28 0.24 -15.10
N PHE A 190 8.07 0.42 -15.64
CA PHE A 190 6.97 -0.55 -15.53
C PHE A 190 6.95 -1.61 -16.63
N GLY A 191 7.67 -1.41 -17.73
CA GLY A 191 7.68 -2.36 -18.83
C GLY A 191 8.18 -1.76 -20.12
N THR A 192 8.66 -2.62 -21.01
CA THR A 192 9.09 -2.21 -22.36
C THR A 192 7.91 -1.90 -23.27
N ASN A 193 6.69 -2.35 -22.94
CA ASN A 193 5.47 -1.99 -23.65
C ASN A 193 4.85 -0.65 -23.19
N ALA A 194 5.42 -0.02 -22.16
CA ALA A 194 4.97 1.29 -21.69
C ALA A 194 5.64 2.42 -22.49
N PRO A 195 4.97 3.59 -22.65
CA PRO A 195 5.58 4.74 -23.30
C PRO A 195 6.88 5.16 -22.62
N LYS A 196 7.87 5.56 -23.42
CA LYS A 196 9.15 6.08 -22.90
C LYS A 196 8.90 7.30 -22.02
N ALA A 197 9.63 7.38 -20.92
CA ALA A 197 9.49 8.45 -19.93
C ALA A 197 10.50 9.58 -20.16
N THR A 198 10.19 10.76 -19.63
CA THR A 198 11.12 11.90 -19.59
C THR A 198 12.08 11.75 -18.40
N VAL A 199 13.28 12.33 -18.51
CA VAL A 199 14.22 12.43 -17.37
C VAL A 199 13.55 13.13 -16.17
N ARG A 200 12.74 14.15 -16.43
CA ARG A 200 12.07 14.95 -15.39
C ARG A 200 11.05 14.12 -14.60
N ALA A 201 10.32 13.22 -15.26
CA ALA A 201 9.45 12.27 -14.57
C ALA A 201 10.23 11.31 -13.66
N TYR A 202 11.40 10.85 -14.10
CA TYR A 202 12.29 10.04 -13.26
C TYR A 202 12.78 10.80 -12.02
N LEU A 203 13.17 12.07 -12.19
CA LEU A 203 13.55 12.93 -11.06
C LEU A 203 12.36 13.14 -10.10
N LYS A 204 11.14 13.32 -10.62
CA LYS A 204 9.95 13.39 -9.77
C LYS A 204 9.71 12.09 -8.99
N LEU A 205 9.83 10.93 -9.65
CA LEU A 205 9.70 9.60 -9.05
C LEU A 205 10.68 9.40 -7.87
N LEU A 206 11.88 9.98 -7.93
CA LEU A 206 12.87 9.90 -6.83
C LEU A 206 12.43 10.60 -5.53
N ASN A 207 11.32 11.34 -5.51
CA ASN A 207 10.71 11.80 -4.25
C ASN A 207 9.98 10.69 -3.50
N VAL A 208 9.69 9.56 -4.17
CA VAL A 208 9.05 8.36 -3.63
C VAL A 208 7.80 8.71 -2.82
N LYS A 209 6.84 9.31 -3.52
CA LYS A 209 5.53 9.69 -2.98
C LYS A 209 4.46 8.96 -3.75
N ALA A 210 3.43 8.51 -3.05
CA ALA A 210 2.33 7.79 -3.65
C ALA A 210 1.00 8.06 -2.96
N ASN A 211 -0.06 8.07 -3.77
CA ASN A 211 -1.36 7.61 -3.37
C ASN A 211 -1.41 6.10 -3.45
N HIS A 212 -1.12 5.40 -2.36
CA HIS A 212 -0.99 3.96 -2.37
C HIS A 212 -2.29 3.23 -2.02
N ARG A 213 -3.42 3.95 -1.95
CA ARG A 213 -4.75 3.40 -1.65
C ARG A 213 -5.26 2.49 -2.77
N LYS A 214 -6.05 1.48 -2.36
CA LYS A 214 -6.75 0.50 -3.21
C LYS A 214 -8.12 0.27 -2.59
N VAL A 215 -9.04 1.14 -2.95
CA VAL A 215 -10.35 1.29 -2.31
C VAL A 215 -11.41 1.26 -3.38
N VAL A 216 -12.47 0.49 -3.13
CA VAL A 216 -13.71 0.54 -3.92
C VAL A 216 -14.85 0.82 -2.97
N ALA A 217 -15.55 1.94 -3.13
CA ALA A 217 -16.72 2.28 -2.36
C ALA A 217 -17.92 2.46 -3.30
N THR A 218 -18.98 1.73 -3.04
CA THR A 218 -20.27 1.89 -3.72
C THR A 218 -21.31 2.32 -2.69
N ASP A 219 -22.53 2.62 -3.12
CA ASP A 219 -23.64 2.84 -2.21
C ASP A 219 -24.07 1.57 -1.44
N GLN A 220 -23.53 0.40 -1.82
CA GLN A 220 -23.88 -0.90 -1.24
C GLN A 220 -22.80 -1.46 -0.29
N SER A 221 -21.52 -1.37 -0.65
CA SER A 221 -20.40 -1.91 0.12
C SER A 221 -19.10 -1.13 -0.10
N VAL A 222 -18.11 -1.40 0.75
CA VAL A 222 -16.71 -0.99 0.53
C VAL A 222 -15.82 -2.22 0.47
N ILE A 223 -14.82 -2.20 -0.41
CA ILE A 223 -13.71 -3.14 -0.48
C ILE A 223 -12.40 -2.38 -0.21
N ILE A 224 -11.67 -2.77 0.83
CA ILE A 224 -10.31 -2.28 1.12
C ILE A 224 -9.33 -3.41 0.80
N SER A 225 -8.34 -3.15 -0.06
CA SER A 225 -7.53 -4.19 -0.69
C SER A 225 -6.02 -3.91 -0.65
N SER A 226 -5.22 -4.96 -0.79
CA SER A 226 -3.79 -4.87 -1.13
C SER A 226 -3.50 -5.00 -2.64
N ALA A 227 -4.50 -5.41 -3.43
CA ALA A 227 -4.38 -5.70 -4.87
C ALA A 227 -4.47 -4.44 -5.73
N ASN A 228 -3.71 -4.41 -6.83
CA ASN A 228 -3.79 -3.36 -7.85
C ASN A 228 -4.42 -3.94 -9.13
N PRO A 229 -5.23 -3.17 -9.87
CA PRO A 229 -5.67 -3.54 -11.21
C PRO A 229 -4.56 -3.32 -12.24
N HIS A 230 -3.42 -3.99 -12.05
CA HIS A 230 -2.25 -3.95 -12.91
C HIS A 230 -1.94 -5.34 -13.46
N ASP A 231 -1.84 -5.47 -14.78
CA ASP A 231 -1.76 -6.78 -15.45
C ASP A 231 -0.57 -7.61 -14.94
N ALA A 232 0.63 -7.02 -14.80
CA ALA A 232 1.81 -7.73 -14.31
C ALA A 232 1.74 -8.09 -12.81
N SER A 233 0.73 -7.59 -12.09
CA SER A 233 0.46 -7.92 -10.69
C SER A 233 -0.67 -8.94 -10.51
N PHE A 234 -1.29 -9.41 -11.59
CA PHE A 234 -2.45 -10.30 -11.56
C PHE A 234 -2.24 -11.53 -10.68
N TYR A 235 -1.08 -12.18 -10.79
CA TYR A 235 -0.77 -13.40 -10.03
C TYR A 235 -0.27 -13.13 -8.61
N ASN A 236 -0.16 -11.89 -8.17
CA ASN A 236 0.28 -11.61 -6.80
C ASN A 236 -0.75 -12.14 -5.79
N SER A 237 -0.26 -12.76 -4.72
CA SER A 237 -1.13 -13.11 -3.60
C SER A 237 -1.52 -11.84 -2.87
N ASN A 238 -2.81 -11.63 -2.61
CA ASN A 238 -3.35 -10.40 -2.05
C ASN A 238 -4.46 -10.70 -1.04
N MET A 239 -4.85 -9.68 -0.28
CA MET A 239 -5.96 -9.76 0.65
C MET A 239 -6.82 -8.50 0.56
N ALA A 240 -8.13 -8.67 0.67
CA ALA A 240 -9.09 -7.60 0.77
C ALA A 240 -10.21 -7.96 1.75
N PHE A 241 -10.93 -6.93 2.18
CA PHE A 241 -12.09 -7.08 3.05
C PHE A 241 -13.25 -6.28 2.48
N GLU A 242 -14.37 -6.95 2.25
CA GLU A 242 -15.62 -6.31 1.87
C GLU A 242 -16.52 -6.12 3.10
N VAL A 243 -17.05 -4.91 3.26
CA VAL A 243 -17.93 -4.56 4.38
C VAL A 243 -19.10 -3.69 3.91
N LYS A 244 -20.27 -3.92 4.49
CA LYS A 244 -21.47 -3.11 4.26
C LYS A 244 -21.73 -2.19 5.46
N GLY A 245 -22.50 -1.13 5.23
CA GLY A 245 -22.99 -0.25 6.29
C GLY A 245 -22.30 1.10 6.35
N ASN A 246 -22.34 1.74 7.52
CA ASN A 246 -22.01 3.16 7.65
C ASN A 246 -20.55 3.51 7.39
N ILE A 247 -19.65 2.52 7.41
CA ILE A 247 -18.24 2.66 7.04
C ILE A 247 -18.05 3.21 5.60
N ILE A 248 -19.03 2.99 4.71
CA ILE A 248 -19.04 3.56 3.36
C ILE A 248 -18.93 5.09 3.42
N GLY A 249 -19.65 5.73 4.36
CA GLY A 249 -19.61 7.18 4.51
C GLY A 249 -18.25 7.71 4.98
N ASP A 250 -17.53 6.94 5.79
CA ASP A 250 -16.16 7.28 6.21
C ASP A 250 -15.17 7.17 5.07
N VAL A 251 -15.34 6.17 4.21
CA VAL A 251 -14.52 5.98 3.01
C VAL A 251 -14.76 7.12 2.03
N VAL A 252 -16.01 7.43 1.71
CA VAL A 252 -16.39 8.59 0.89
C VAL A 252 -15.78 9.88 1.43
N LYS A 253 -15.82 10.08 2.76
CA LYS A 253 -15.24 11.26 3.41
C LYS A 253 -13.70 11.29 3.29
N SER A 254 -13.04 10.16 3.45
CA SER A 254 -11.59 10.02 3.28
C SER A 254 -11.17 10.30 1.84
N GLU A 255 -11.91 9.76 0.86
CA GLU A 255 -11.65 9.99 -0.57
C GLU A 255 -12.01 11.43 -1.00
N GLN A 256 -13.00 12.04 -0.36
CA GLN A 256 -13.32 13.46 -0.58
C GLN A 256 -12.14 14.35 -0.21
N ALA A 257 -11.37 14.01 0.83
CA ALA A 257 -10.16 14.76 1.17
C ALA A 257 -9.13 14.70 0.03
N VAL A 258 -8.92 13.51 -0.53
CA VAL A 258 -8.03 13.29 -1.69
C VAL A 258 -8.50 14.11 -2.90
N SER A 259 -9.81 14.06 -3.19
CA SER A 259 -10.42 14.85 -4.25
C SER A 259 -10.28 16.36 -4.01
N ASP A 260 -10.51 16.86 -2.79
CA ASP A 260 -10.47 18.28 -2.46
C ASP A 260 -9.06 18.87 -2.70
N PHE A 261 -7.99 18.26 -2.16
CA PHE A 261 -6.63 18.81 -2.35
C PHE A 261 -6.04 18.53 -3.75
N SER A 262 -6.66 17.62 -4.50
CA SER A 262 -6.33 17.31 -5.90
C SER A 262 -7.19 18.07 -6.91
N TYR A 263 -8.05 18.98 -6.43
CA TYR A 263 -8.97 19.78 -7.27
C TYR A 263 -9.94 18.91 -8.09
N GLY A 264 -10.24 17.71 -7.60
CA GLY A 264 -11.22 16.79 -8.17
C GLY A 264 -12.67 17.20 -7.87
N GLY A 265 -12.92 18.15 -6.97
CA GLY A 265 -14.28 18.60 -6.65
C GLY A 265 -15.07 17.61 -5.79
N LYS A 266 -16.39 17.82 -5.68
CA LYS A 266 -17.23 17.01 -4.80
C LYS A 266 -17.44 15.58 -5.31
N LEU A 267 -17.45 14.66 -4.35
CA LEU A 267 -17.77 13.26 -4.50
C LEU A 267 -19.25 13.03 -4.09
N PRO A 268 -19.85 11.91 -4.54
CA PRO A 268 -21.18 11.50 -4.13
C PRO A 268 -21.32 11.43 -2.61
N ARG A 269 -22.51 11.72 -2.09
CA ARG A 269 -22.79 11.66 -0.65
C ARG A 269 -23.38 10.30 -0.28
N TYR A 270 -22.84 9.68 0.76
CA TYR A 270 -23.48 8.52 1.39
C TYR A 270 -24.50 8.96 2.43
N LYS A 271 -25.74 8.46 2.31
CA LYS A 271 -26.76 8.64 3.35
C LYS A 271 -26.59 7.58 4.42
N LYS A 272 -26.20 8.01 5.62
CA LYS A 272 -26.00 7.15 6.78
C LYS A 272 -27.28 6.38 7.13
N LYS A 273 -27.15 5.09 7.43
CA LYS A 273 -28.22 4.24 7.98
C LYS A 273 -28.34 4.46 9.49
N GLU A 274 -29.57 4.50 10.00
CA GLU A 274 -29.84 4.89 11.39
C GLU A 274 -29.42 3.83 12.42
N LYS A 275 -29.59 2.54 12.11
CA LYS A 275 -29.28 1.44 13.03
C LYS A 275 -28.16 0.58 12.49
N GLU A 276 -27.09 0.46 13.28
CA GLU A 276 -26.00 -0.48 13.08
C GLU A 276 -26.27 -1.74 13.92
N LYS A 277 -25.94 -2.91 13.38
CA LYS A 277 -26.22 -4.21 14.00
C LYS A 277 -24.97 -5.09 13.92
N GLY A 278 -24.99 -6.18 14.69
CA GLY A 278 -23.89 -7.13 14.76
C GLY A 278 -22.93 -6.87 15.92
N ASP A 279 -21.97 -7.77 16.04
CA ASP A 279 -20.98 -7.85 17.12
C ASP A 279 -19.53 -7.73 16.61
N LEU A 280 -19.35 -7.50 15.32
CA LEU A 280 -18.11 -7.02 14.74
C LEU A 280 -18.12 -5.48 14.73
N TYR A 281 -16.95 -4.91 14.95
CA TYR A 281 -16.69 -3.48 14.80
C TYR A 281 -15.71 -3.27 13.66
N VAL A 282 -16.00 -2.30 12.81
CA VAL A 282 -15.11 -1.87 11.72
C VAL A 282 -14.73 -0.41 11.85
N GLN A 283 -13.48 -0.09 11.53
CA GLN A 283 -12.94 1.26 11.49
C GLN A 283 -12.11 1.46 10.23
N LEU A 284 -12.23 2.64 9.62
CA LEU A 284 -11.36 3.10 8.56
C LEU A 284 -10.17 3.80 9.18
N LEU A 285 -8.97 3.35 8.84
CA LEU A 285 -7.72 3.92 9.29
C LEU A 285 -6.89 4.34 8.07
N THR A 286 -6.40 5.57 8.08
CA THR A 286 -5.53 6.05 6.99
C THR A 286 -4.22 6.61 7.53
N GLU A 287 -3.14 6.41 6.77
CA GLU A 287 -1.79 6.90 7.05
C GLU A 287 -1.34 6.70 8.52
N GLY A 288 -0.99 7.75 9.24
CA GLY A 288 -0.52 7.71 10.63
C GLY A 288 -1.51 7.10 11.63
N LYS A 289 -2.80 7.03 11.31
CA LYS A 289 -3.79 6.35 12.17
C LYS A 289 -3.65 4.84 12.10
N ILE A 290 -3.27 4.30 10.93
CA ILE A 290 -2.89 2.88 10.80
C ILE A 290 -1.73 2.61 11.76
N TYR A 291 -0.69 3.44 11.71
CA TYR A 291 0.50 3.29 12.54
C TYR A 291 0.19 3.31 14.04
N LYS A 292 -0.63 4.28 14.47
CA LYS A 292 -1.10 4.39 15.86
C LYS A 292 -1.75 3.07 16.33
N HIS A 293 -2.64 2.49 15.53
CA HIS A 293 -3.36 1.27 15.89
C HIS A 293 -2.48 0.02 15.83
N VAL A 294 -1.64 -0.12 14.80
CA VAL A 294 -0.67 -1.23 14.70
C VAL A 294 0.21 -1.26 15.94
N LEU A 295 0.79 -0.11 16.33
CA LEU A 295 1.62 -0.04 17.53
C LEU A 295 0.83 -0.24 18.82
N HIS A 296 -0.39 0.30 18.90
CA HIS A 296 -1.27 0.09 20.05
C HIS A 296 -1.54 -1.40 20.26
N ASP A 297 -2.05 -2.09 19.24
CA ASP A 297 -2.52 -3.47 19.36
C ASP A 297 -1.34 -4.44 19.59
N LEU A 298 -0.20 -4.24 18.91
CA LEU A 298 1.01 -5.02 19.17
C LEU A 298 1.56 -4.84 20.60
N ARG A 299 1.50 -3.63 21.17
CA ARG A 299 2.00 -3.37 22.53
C ARG A 299 1.08 -3.94 23.63
N HIS A 300 -0.15 -4.29 23.30
CA HIS A 300 -1.11 -4.91 24.21
C HIS A 300 -1.16 -6.44 24.07
N ALA A 301 -0.55 -7.00 23.02
CA ALA A 301 -0.41 -8.44 22.87
C ALA A 301 0.42 -9.03 24.03
N LYS A 302 -0.09 -10.11 24.62
CA LYS A 302 0.44 -10.71 25.85
C LYS A 302 0.36 -12.23 25.79
N LYS A 303 0.81 -12.87 26.88
CA LYS A 303 0.76 -14.34 27.04
C LYS A 303 -0.62 -14.91 26.69
N GLY A 304 -0.63 -15.87 25.78
CA GLY A 304 -1.84 -16.54 25.29
C GLY A 304 -2.52 -15.89 24.08
N ASP A 305 -2.03 -14.73 23.64
CA ASP A 305 -2.44 -14.15 22.36
C ASP A 305 -1.60 -14.74 21.21
N ASP A 306 -2.24 -14.99 20.08
CA ASP A 306 -1.60 -15.26 18.80
C ASP A 306 -1.47 -13.97 18.00
N VAL A 307 -0.27 -13.71 17.47
CA VAL A 307 0.02 -12.59 16.57
C VAL A 307 0.49 -13.14 15.24
N TRP A 308 -0.31 -12.93 14.20
CA TRP A 308 -0.01 -13.23 12.82
C TRP A 308 0.33 -11.95 12.06
N LEU A 309 1.38 -12.00 11.26
CA LEU A 309 1.74 -10.94 10.33
C LEU A 309 2.05 -11.53 8.95
N GLY A 310 1.18 -11.25 7.99
CA GLY A 310 1.45 -11.46 6.56
C GLY A 310 1.86 -10.14 5.94
N MET A 311 3.09 -10.04 5.42
CA MET A 311 3.63 -8.73 5.03
C MET A 311 4.55 -8.77 3.82
N PHE A 312 4.28 -7.88 2.87
CA PHE A 312 5.15 -7.64 1.73
C PHE A 312 6.43 -6.88 2.11
N TYR A 313 6.33 -5.72 2.79
CA TYR A 313 7.49 -4.99 3.32
C TYR A 313 7.35 -4.66 4.82
N LEU A 314 8.31 -5.13 5.61
CA LEU A 314 8.46 -4.83 7.04
C LEU A 314 9.81 -4.13 7.27
N GLY A 315 9.78 -2.84 7.59
CA GLY A 315 10.98 -2.02 7.76
C GLY A 315 10.89 -0.94 8.85
N ASP A 316 9.71 -0.70 9.43
CA ASP A 316 9.51 0.29 10.48
C ASP A 316 10.13 -0.16 11.82
N ARG A 317 10.88 0.74 12.45
CA ARG A 317 11.67 0.42 13.64
C ARG A 317 10.85 0.25 14.90
N ASP A 318 9.73 0.97 15.05
CA ASP A 318 8.91 0.85 16.25
C ASP A 318 7.93 -0.31 16.14
N VAL A 319 7.48 -0.67 14.94
CA VAL A 319 6.78 -1.93 14.69
C VAL A 319 7.68 -3.13 15.04
N ILE A 320 8.94 -3.14 14.60
CA ILE A 320 9.92 -4.20 14.94
C ILE A 320 10.10 -4.30 16.46
N LYS A 321 10.24 -3.17 17.17
CA LYS A 321 10.32 -3.14 18.64
C LYS A 321 9.03 -3.66 19.29
N ALA A 322 7.86 -3.33 18.75
CA ALA A 322 6.57 -3.76 19.26
C ALA A 322 6.39 -5.28 19.12
N LEU A 323 6.78 -5.86 17.97
CA LEU A 323 6.80 -7.32 17.77
C LEU A 323 7.70 -8.04 18.77
N LEU A 324 8.92 -7.53 18.98
CA LEU A 324 9.85 -8.06 20.00
C LEU A 324 9.28 -7.95 21.41
N LYS A 325 8.60 -6.85 21.72
CA LYS A 325 7.95 -6.65 23.02
C LYS A 325 6.79 -7.64 23.22
N ALA A 326 5.92 -7.81 22.22
CA ALA A 326 4.83 -8.77 22.27
C ALA A 326 5.33 -10.20 22.54
N SER A 327 6.36 -10.63 21.80
CA SER A 327 7.02 -11.92 22.02
C SER A 327 7.61 -12.04 23.43
N LYS A 328 8.32 -11.00 23.92
CA LYS A 328 8.83 -10.97 25.31
C LYS A 328 7.72 -11.05 26.37
N GLN A 329 6.52 -10.55 26.07
CA GLN A 329 5.35 -10.64 26.94
C GLN A 329 4.61 -11.99 26.85
N GLY A 330 5.13 -12.93 26.07
CA GLY A 330 4.63 -14.31 25.94
C GLY A 330 3.60 -14.51 24.83
N ALA A 331 3.37 -13.51 23.96
CA ALA A 331 2.52 -13.70 22.79
C ALA A 331 3.20 -14.63 21.78
N ASN A 332 2.40 -15.45 21.09
CA ASN A 332 2.89 -16.34 20.03
C ASN A 332 2.95 -15.58 18.70
N VAL A 333 4.15 -15.10 18.34
CA VAL A 333 4.36 -14.22 17.18
C VAL A 333 4.87 -15.01 15.97
N ARG A 334 4.08 -15.04 14.90
CA ARG A 334 4.34 -15.77 13.65
C ARG A 334 4.24 -14.85 12.43
N LEU A 335 5.27 -14.86 11.59
CA LEU A 335 5.39 -14.00 10.42
C LEU A 335 5.49 -14.82 9.13
N ILE A 336 4.68 -14.49 8.14
CA ILE A 336 4.86 -14.91 6.74
C ILE A 336 5.28 -13.67 5.95
N LEU A 337 6.51 -13.70 5.45
CA LEU A 337 7.10 -12.56 4.74
C LEU A 337 7.36 -12.92 3.28
N ASP A 338 7.15 -11.95 2.40
CA ASP A 338 7.69 -12.02 1.05
C ASP A 338 9.23 -12.00 1.12
N PRO A 339 9.96 -12.86 0.37
CA PRO A 339 11.42 -12.89 0.43
C PRO A 339 12.06 -11.66 -0.25
N ASN A 340 11.26 -10.82 -0.90
CA ASN A 340 11.60 -9.62 -1.65
C ASN A 340 12.66 -9.89 -2.72
N GLU A 341 12.55 -11.04 -3.39
CA GLU A 341 13.45 -11.45 -4.48
C GLU A 341 13.11 -10.78 -5.80
N ASN A 342 11.84 -10.44 -6.02
CA ASN A 342 11.37 -9.92 -7.30
C ASN A 342 10.55 -8.64 -7.08
N ALA A 343 10.75 -7.63 -7.94
CA ALA A 343 9.74 -6.60 -8.16
C ALA A 343 9.79 -6.08 -9.58
N PHE A 344 8.61 -5.97 -10.22
CA PHE A 344 8.46 -5.52 -11.61
C PHE A 344 9.40 -6.29 -12.57
N GLY A 345 9.48 -7.62 -12.41
CA GLY A 345 10.32 -8.49 -13.23
C GLY A 345 11.83 -8.42 -12.95
N ARG A 346 12.29 -7.70 -11.92
CA ARG A 346 13.72 -7.55 -11.58
C ARG A 346 14.10 -8.21 -10.25
N LYS A 347 15.25 -8.88 -10.24
CA LYS A 347 15.84 -9.48 -9.03
C LYS A 347 16.26 -8.39 -8.03
N LYS A 348 15.90 -8.57 -6.76
CA LYS A 348 16.17 -7.67 -5.63
C LYS A 348 17.05 -8.34 -4.57
N PHE A 349 17.62 -7.52 -3.68
CA PHE A 349 18.48 -7.94 -2.58
C PHE A 349 17.73 -8.49 -1.35
N GLY A 350 16.40 -8.61 -1.41
CA GLY A 350 15.60 -9.08 -0.28
C GLY A 350 15.32 -8.04 0.81
N LEU A 351 15.47 -6.75 0.49
CA LEU A 351 15.20 -5.65 1.43
C LEU A 351 13.71 -5.24 1.39
N PRO A 352 13.12 -4.86 2.54
CA PRO A 352 13.72 -4.84 3.88
C PRO A 352 13.64 -6.17 4.65
N ASN A 353 12.88 -7.15 4.16
CA ASN A 353 12.44 -8.26 5.00
C ASN A 353 13.57 -9.16 5.50
N ARG A 354 14.59 -9.47 4.70
CA ARG A 354 15.69 -10.37 5.10
C ARG A 354 16.46 -9.88 6.33
N PRO A 355 17.04 -8.66 6.35
CA PRO A 355 17.74 -8.18 7.53
C PRO A 355 16.80 -7.99 8.74
N VAL A 356 15.53 -7.64 8.52
CA VAL A 356 14.56 -7.49 9.60
C VAL A 356 14.18 -8.84 10.21
N ALA A 357 13.93 -9.87 9.40
CA ALA A 357 13.67 -11.22 9.87
C ALA A 357 14.86 -11.76 10.69
N ALA A 358 16.08 -11.55 10.21
CA ALA A 358 17.29 -11.93 10.96
C ALA A 358 17.40 -11.22 12.31
N GLU A 359 17.06 -9.92 12.37
CA GLU A 359 17.01 -9.19 13.63
C GLU A 359 15.94 -9.75 14.59
N LEU A 360 14.73 -10.01 14.09
CA LEU A 360 13.62 -10.54 14.89
C LEU A 360 13.95 -11.90 15.48
N VAL A 361 14.42 -12.85 14.65
CA VAL A 361 14.81 -14.20 15.08
C VAL A 361 15.95 -14.12 16.09
N LYS A 362 16.99 -13.35 15.82
CA LYS A 362 18.15 -13.21 16.73
C LYS A 362 17.78 -12.60 18.07
N LYS A 363 17.05 -11.48 18.07
CA LYS A 363 16.73 -10.73 19.30
C LYS A 363 15.66 -11.41 20.16
N SER A 364 14.78 -12.19 19.55
CA SER A 364 13.81 -13.03 20.25
C SER A 364 14.36 -14.39 20.66
N LYS A 365 15.65 -14.69 20.41
CA LYS A 365 16.24 -16.02 20.63
C LYS A 365 15.46 -17.16 19.96
N GLY A 366 14.85 -16.85 18.82
CA GLY A 366 14.02 -17.78 18.06
C GLY A 366 12.56 -17.87 18.51
N ASP A 367 12.10 -17.09 19.50
CA ASP A 367 10.70 -17.09 19.94
C ASP A 367 9.75 -16.53 18.87
N ILE A 368 10.19 -15.51 18.12
CA ILE A 368 9.47 -15.05 16.92
C ILE A 368 9.76 -16.03 15.79
N LYS A 369 8.71 -16.65 15.25
CA LYS A 369 8.83 -17.59 14.14
C LYS A 369 8.59 -16.87 12.82
N VAL A 370 9.47 -17.11 11.85
CA VAL A 370 9.38 -16.51 10.50
C VAL A 370 9.38 -17.62 9.46
N ARG A 371 8.49 -17.51 8.48
CA ARG A 371 8.51 -18.31 7.25
C ARG A 371 8.48 -17.38 6.05
N TRP A 372 9.11 -17.82 4.97
CA TRP A 372 9.11 -17.09 3.70
C TRP A 372 7.99 -17.62 2.84
N TYR A 373 7.20 -16.75 2.21
CA TYR A 373 6.30 -17.21 1.18
C TYR A 373 7.09 -17.79 0.00
N HIS A 374 6.62 -18.90 -0.56
CA HIS A 374 7.26 -19.62 -1.66
C HIS A 374 6.84 -19.00 -3.00
N THR A 375 7.36 -17.79 -3.26
CA THR A 375 7.07 -17.04 -4.49
C THR A 375 7.78 -17.64 -5.70
N GLY A 376 7.10 -17.70 -6.84
CA GLY A 376 7.66 -17.83 -8.18
C GLY A 376 8.02 -16.45 -8.77
N LYS A 377 7.32 -16.06 -9.84
CA LYS A 377 7.47 -14.73 -10.47
C LYS A 377 6.60 -13.66 -9.80
N GLU A 378 5.54 -14.10 -9.13
CA GLU A 378 4.60 -13.31 -8.36
C GLU A 378 5.17 -12.87 -7.00
N GLN A 379 4.39 -12.07 -6.28
CA GLN A 379 4.72 -11.55 -4.95
C GLN A 379 3.69 -11.99 -3.91
N TYR A 380 4.14 -12.20 -2.68
CA TYR A 380 3.28 -12.28 -1.51
C TYR A 380 2.96 -10.85 -1.03
N HIS A 381 1.89 -10.31 -1.59
CA HIS A 381 1.51 -8.92 -1.44
C HIS A 381 0.44 -8.59 -0.37
N PRO A 382 0.04 -9.45 0.59
CA PRO A 382 -0.76 -9.00 1.72
C PRO A 382 -0.03 -8.00 2.64
N LYS A 383 -0.81 -7.20 3.37
CA LYS A 383 -0.35 -6.36 4.48
C LYS A 383 -1.37 -6.48 5.63
N THR A 384 -1.26 -7.56 6.39
CA THR A 384 -2.29 -7.96 7.34
C THR A 384 -1.65 -8.28 8.69
N LEU A 385 -2.05 -7.54 9.72
CA LEU A 385 -1.80 -7.87 11.13
C LEU A 385 -3.07 -8.48 11.71
N PHE A 386 -2.94 -9.65 12.34
CA PHE A 386 -4.05 -10.34 13.00
C PHE A 386 -3.62 -10.76 14.40
N ILE A 387 -4.31 -10.24 15.42
CA ILE A 387 -4.06 -10.55 16.84
C ILE A 387 -5.32 -11.16 17.42
N ARG A 388 -5.21 -12.34 18.03
CA ARG A 388 -6.36 -13.05 18.60
C ARG A 388 -6.05 -13.73 19.91
N ASN A 389 -7.07 -13.89 20.73
CA ASN A 389 -7.09 -14.82 21.85
C ASN A 389 -8.36 -15.67 21.81
N LYS A 390 -8.62 -16.43 22.88
CA LYS A 390 -9.80 -17.32 22.95
C LYS A 390 -11.14 -16.59 22.81
N LYS A 391 -11.22 -15.31 23.16
CA LYS A 391 -12.48 -14.54 23.18
C LYS A 391 -12.57 -13.52 22.07
N ASN A 392 -11.53 -12.73 21.84
CA ASN A 392 -11.54 -11.59 20.93
C ASN A 392 -10.38 -11.61 19.95
N ALA A 393 -10.61 -11.03 18.77
CA ALA A 393 -9.63 -10.86 17.73
C ALA A 393 -9.67 -9.45 17.12
N THR A 394 -8.57 -9.05 16.52
CA THR A 394 -8.39 -7.78 15.80
C THR A 394 -7.59 -8.03 14.53
N ILE A 395 -8.10 -7.50 13.42
CA ILE A 395 -7.46 -7.48 12.10
C ILE A 395 -7.17 -6.02 11.77
N ILE A 396 -5.97 -5.72 11.27
CA ILE A 396 -5.65 -4.48 10.56
C ILE A 396 -5.07 -4.88 9.21
N ALA A 397 -5.74 -4.50 8.13
CA ALA A 397 -5.34 -4.92 6.80
C ALA A 397 -5.74 -3.92 5.70
N GLY A 398 -4.93 -3.84 4.65
CA GLY A 398 -5.19 -3.00 3.49
C GLY A 398 -3.96 -2.77 2.65
N ALA A 399 -3.67 -1.52 2.33
CA ALA A 399 -2.59 -1.13 1.45
C ALA A 399 -1.24 -0.93 2.17
N ALA A 400 -1.25 -0.65 3.48
CA ALA A 400 -0.08 -0.14 4.17
C ALA A 400 0.98 -1.22 4.44
N ASN A 401 2.14 -1.12 3.78
CA ASN A 401 3.31 -1.86 4.26
C ASN A 401 3.75 -1.32 5.63
N PHE A 402 4.45 -2.14 6.42
CA PHE A 402 4.96 -1.70 7.72
C PHE A 402 6.34 -1.06 7.59
N THR A 403 6.40 0.03 6.84
CA THR A 403 7.59 0.88 6.64
C THR A 403 7.28 2.31 7.07
N LYS A 404 8.31 3.10 7.36
CA LYS A 404 8.14 4.50 7.75
C LYS A 404 7.35 5.30 6.69
N ARG A 405 7.55 5.03 5.40
CA ARG A 405 6.87 5.77 4.33
C ARG A 405 5.37 5.53 4.32
N ASN A 406 4.95 4.29 4.48
CA ASN A 406 3.54 3.93 4.43
C ASN A 406 2.84 4.26 5.78
N LEU A 407 3.55 4.21 6.91
CA LEU A 407 2.96 4.40 8.23
C LEU A 407 3.06 5.84 8.79
N ALA A 408 4.03 6.67 8.38
CA ALA A 408 4.31 7.95 9.04
C ALA A 408 3.81 9.20 8.27
N ASP A 409 2.60 9.12 7.69
CA ASP A 409 1.97 10.22 6.94
C ASP A 409 2.76 10.75 5.72
N LEU A 410 3.56 9.89 5.07
CA LEU A 410 4.33 10.27 3.88
C LEU A 410 3.61 9.88 2.58
N ASN A 411 3.10 8.66 2.52
CA ASN A 411 2.17 8.22 1.47
C ASN A 411 0.73 8.25 1.97
N LEU A 412 -0.22 8.29 1.03
CA LEU A 412 -1.60 7.95 1.37
C LEU A 412 -1.74 6.43 1.44
N GLU A 413 -2.38 5.96 2.49
CA GLU A 413 -2.64 4.55 2.74
C GLU A 413 -4.04 4.38 3.30
N THR A 414 -4.65 3.23 3.11
CA THR A 414 -5.94 2.92 3.72
C THR A 414 -5.98 1.46 4.11
N ASP A 415 -6.28 1.25 5.38
CA ASP A 415 -6.51 -0.05 5.98
C ASP A 415 -7.87 -0.04 6.67
N ILE A 416 -8.46 -1.22 6.78
CA ILE A 416 -9.59 -1.48 7.67
C ILE A 416 -9.08 -2.12 8.95
N LYS A 417 -9.62 -1.68 10.09
CA LYS A 417 -9.53 -2.40 11.35
C LYS A 417 -10.85 -3.12 11.62
N VAL A 418 -10.80 -4.42 11.85
CA VAL A 418 -11.95 -5.25 12.22
C VAL A 418 -11.69 -5.84 13.61
N SER A 419 -12.63 -5.71 14.54
CA SER A 419 -12.51 -6.30 15.87
C SER A 419 -13.82 -6.93 16.34
N GLY A 420 -13.73 -7.95 17.18
CA GLY A 420 -14.91 -8.63 17.72
C GLY A 420 -14.59 -10.04 18.24
N PRO A 421 -15.63 -10.88 18.45
CA PRO A 421 -15.45 -12.23 18.95
C PRO A 421 -14.59 -13.11 18.01
N SER A 422 -13.66 -13.89 18.57
CA SER A 422 -12.73 -14.74 17.81
C SER A 422 -13.40 -15.87 17.03
N ASN A 423 -14.65 -16.21 17.39
CA ASN A 423 -15.45 -17.25 16.73
C ASN A 423 -16.25 -16.73 15.53
N LYS A 424 -16.15 -15.43 15.19
CA LYS A 424 -16.80 -14.87 14.00
C LYS A 424 -16.17 -15.42 12.73
N LYS A 425 -16.99 -15.61 11.69
CA LYS A 425 -16.62 -16.23 10.41
C LYS A 425 -15.31 -15.66 9.85
N VAL A 426 -15.22 -14.33 9.69
CA VAL A 426 -14.01 -13.65 9.19
C VAL A 426 -12.75 -13.95 10.02
N MET A 427 -12.89 -14.07 11.35
CA MET A 427 -11.77 -14.33 12.27
C MET A 427 -11.31 -15.79 12.16
N THR A 428 -12.26 -16.71 12.00
CA THR A 428 -11.97 -18.14 11.79
C THR A 428 -11.39 -18.41 10.41
N GLU A 429 -11.89 -17.76 9.37
CA GLU A 429 -11.39 -17.87 7.99
C GLU A 429 -9.98 -17.32 7.88
N LEU A 430 -9.70 -16.14 8.46
CA LEU A 430 -8.35 -15.58 8.43
C LEU A 430 -7.35 -16.44 9.23
N ASN A 431 -7.78 -17.02 10.35
CA ASN A 431 -6.95 -17.98 11.08
C ASN A 431 -6.67 -19.23 10.22
N ALA A 432 -7.69 -19.79 9.57
CA ALA A 432 -7.54 -20.93 8.68
C ALA A 432 -6.62 -20.63 7.48
N TYR A 433 -6.69 -19.42 6.92
CA TYR A 433 -5.78 -18.94 5.90
C TYR A 433 -4.33 -18.98 6.39
N PHE A 434 -4.02 -18.35 7.53
CA PHE A 434 -2.66 -18.36 8.07
C PHE A 434 -2.18 -19.75 8.44
N ASP A 435 -3.03 -20.59 9.04
CA ASP A 435 -2.69 -21.97 9.38
C ASP A 435 -2.40 -22.80 8.12
N ARG A 436 -3.24 -22.70 7.08
CA ARG A 436 -3.03 -23.36 5.76
C ARG A 436 -1.65 -23.04 5.20
N LEU A 437 -1.29 -21.75 5.16
CA LEU A 437 0.01 -21.31 4.66
C LEU A 437 1.17 -21.75 5.56
N TRP A 438 0.98 -21.69 6.88
CA TRP A 438 2.03 -21.97 7.86
C TRP A 438 2.40 -23.44 7.94
N THR A 439 1.39 -24.32 7.91
CA THR A 439 1.57 -25.77 7.97
C THR A 439 1.82 -26.39 6.61
N ASN A 440 1.78 -25.61 5.52
CA ASN A 440 1.82 -26.11 4.14
C ASN A 440 0.74 -27.19 3.92
N LYS A 441 -0.51 -26.88 4.31
CA LYS A 441 -1.61 -27.82 4.14
C LYS A 441 -1.95 -27.97 2.65
N ASP A 442 -1.92 -29.19 2.13
CA ASP A 442 -2.18 -29.56 0.73
C ASP A 442 -1.07 -29.15 -0.27
N TYR A 443 -0.44 -27.98 -0.09
CA TYR A 443 0.64 -27.48 -0.97
C TYR A 443 1.78 -26.81 -0.20
N THR A 444 2.92 -26.59 -0.88
CA THR A 444 4.06 -25.87 -0.30
C THR A 444 3.93 -24.37 -0.55
N TYR A 445 3.18 -23.67 0.32
CA TYR A 445 3.02 -22.21 0.23
C TYR A 445 4.19 -21.44 0.84
N THR A 446 4.83 -21.99 1.87
CA THR A 446 5.90 -21.30 2.60
C THR A 446 7.12 -22.18 2.80
N LEU A 447 8.29 -21.55 2.86
CA LEU A 447 9.58 -22.17 3.07
C LEU A 447 10.13 -21.83 4.47
N PRO A 448 10.99 -22.70 5.04
CA PRO A 448 11.67 -22.41 6.30
C PRO A 448 12.52 -21.14 6.23
N TYR A 449 12.66 -20.45 7.36
CA TYR A 449 13.50 -19.24 7.51
C TYR A 449 14.89 -19.35 6.87
N LYS A 450 15.55 -20.52 7.00
CA LYS A 450 16.92 -20.77 6.49
C LYS A 450 17.06 -20.59 4.97
N LYS A 451 15.99 -20.74 4.17
CA LYS A 451 16.05 -20.64 2.71
C LYS A 451 16.56 -19.27 2.23
N TYR A 452 16.08 -18.20 2.85
CA TYR A 452 16.39 -16.81 2.49
C TYR A 452 17.04 -16.05 3.64
N GLU A 453 17.86 -16.74 4.42
CA GLU A 453 18.60 -16.13 5.51
C GLU A 453 19.43 -14.94 5.02
N ASN A 454 19.48 -13.89 5.85
CA ASN A 454 20.19 -12.66 5.49
C ASN A 454 21.69 -12.92 5.36
N LYS A 455 22.23 -12.73 4.15
CA LYS A 455 23.66 -12.90 3.85
C LYS A 455 24.45 -11.58 3.86
N MET A 456 23.82 -10.46 4.24
CA MET A 456 24.50 -9.16 4.25
C MET A 456 25.68 -9.15 5.22
N THR A 457 26.80 -8.62 4.75
CA THR A 457 28.00 -8.34 5.55
C THR A 457 27.73 -7.28 6.61
N ARG A 458 28.68 -7.11 7.54
CA ARG A 458 28.60 -6.03 8.56
C ARG A 458 28.56 -4.64 7.93
N LEU A 459 29.31 -4.43 6.85
CA LEU A 459 29.34 -3.15 6.13
C LEU A 459 28.01 -2.88 5.42
N GLU A 460 27.46 -3.85 4.69
CA GLU A 460 26.16 -3.71 4.03
C GLU A 460 25.04 -3.48 5.05
N THR A 461 25.11 -4.15 6.21
CA THR A 461 24.18 -3.92 7.32
C THR A 461 24.29 -2.49 7.86
N LEU A 462 25.50 -1.94 7.97
CA LEU A 462 25.72 -0.56 8.41
C LEU A 462 25.15 0.43 7.39
N ILE A 463 25.44 0.23 6.09
CA ILE A 463 24.91 1.06 4.99
C ILE A 463 23.39 1.04 5.00
N TYR A 464 22.77 -0.14 5.10
CA TYR A 464 21.33 -0.30 5.21
C TYR A 464 20.74 0.49 6.38
N ARG A 465 21.38 0.45 7.56
CA ARG A 465 20.94 1.20 8.74
C ARG A 465 21.07 2.71 8.54
N ILE A 466 22.14 3.18 7.90
CA ILE A 466 22.33 4.59 7.57
C ILE A 466 21.26 5.05 6.58
N GLN A 467 21.01 4.28 5.52
CA GLN A 467 19.96 4.59 4.55
C GLN A 467 18.59 4.68 5.20
N ASN A 468 18.25 3.73 6.09
CA ASN A 468 16.98 3.76 6.81
C ASN A 468 16.89 4.98 7.76
N ALA A 469 17.95 5.28 8.51
CA ALA A 469 18.00 6.44 9.41
C ALA A 469 17.85 7.77 8.64
N LEU A 470 18.47 7.89 7.47
CA LEU A 470 18.40 9.05 6.61
C LEU A 470 17.17 9.07 5.68
N SER A 471 16.27 8.08 5.81
CA SER A 471 15.07 7.92 4.96
C SER A 471 15.37 7.83 3.45
N LEU A 472 16.54 7.30 3.08
CA LEU A 472 17.01 7.11 1.71
C LEU A 472 16.52 5.80 1.06
N THR A 473 15.75 5.00 1.78
CA THR A 473 15.19 3.74 1.29
C THR A 473 14.02 4.02 0.35
N THR A 474 13.68 3.11 -0.57
CA THR A 474 12.55 3.29 -1.51
C THR A 474 11.31 2.46 -1.16
N TYR A 475 11.40 1.64 -0.11
CA TYR A 475 10.28 0.90 0.49
C TYR A 475 9.68 1.64 1.68
#